data_AF-G0QIN7-F1
#
_entry.id   AF-G0QIN7-F1
#
_cell.length_a   1.000
_cell.length_b   1.000
_cell.length_c   1.000
_cell.angle_alpha   90.00
_cell.angle_beta   90.00
_cell.angle_gamma   90.00
#
_symmetry.space_group_name_H-M   'P 1'
#
loop_
_entity.id
_entity.type
_entity.pdbx_description
1 polymer ?
#
loop_
_entity_poly.entity_id
_entity_poly.type
_entity_poly.pdbx_seq_one_letter_code
_entity_poly.pdbx_strand_id
1 'polypeptide(L)'
;MIVISKNLGLHNLDMDIEEARRDIDQANKNIVSDVRDRMDAVLEIADRKSREDAEIRDREREEEVKQQFEDLYESKKLPPERGREMAELLIETAVDVQEEVLDR
;
A
#
# COMPACT_ATOMS: atom_id res chain seq x y z
N MET A 1 -54.26 -0.77 7.50
CA MET A 1 -53.25 -1.65 6.88
C MET A 1 -51.99 -0.81 6.72
N ILE A 2 -50.97 -1.05 7.56
CA ILE A 2 -49.78 -0.21 7.69
C ILE A 2 -48.78 -0.63 6.61
N VAL A 3 -48.56 0.22 5.60
CA VAL A 3 -47.49 0.06 4.62
C VAL A 3 -46.26 0.82 5.13
N ILE A 4 -45.65 0.33 6.21
CA ILE A 4 -44.43 0.92 6.78
C ILE A 4 -43.53 -0.21 7.24
N SER A 5 -42.82 -0.84 6.31
CA SER A 5 -41.76 -1.81 6.67
C SER A 5 -40.73 -2.09 5.56
N LYS A 6 -41.00 -1.74 4.29
CA LYS A 6 -40.04 -1.99 3.21
C LYS A 6 -39.05 -0.84 2.94
N ASN A 7 -39.38 0.41 3.28
CA ASN A 7 -38.50 1.57 3.00
C ASN A 7 -37.40 1.83 4.04
N LEU A 8 -37.60 1.43 5.30
CA LEU A 8 -36.63 1.70 6.37
C LEU A 8 -35.38 0.80 6.29
N GLY A 9 -35.54 -0.44 5.82
CA GLY A 9 -34.42 -1.39 5.70
C GLY A 9 -33.47 -1.09 4.55
N LEU A 10 -33.98 -0.56 3.42
CA LEU A 10 -33.16 -0.17 2.27
C LEU A 10 -32.36 1.11 2.57
N HIS A 11 -33.00 2.10 3.19
CA HIS A 11 -32.33 3.35 3.55
C HIS A 11 -31.21 3.14 4.60
N ASN A 12 -31.36 2.19 5.53
CA ASN A 12 -30.29 1.85 6.48
C ASN A 12 -29.12 1.15 5.80
N LEU A 13 -29.37 0.19 4.90
CA LEU A 13 -28.31 -0.48 4.16
C LEU A 13 -27.53 0.49 3.26
N ASP A 14 -28.23 1.41 2.61
CA ASP A 14 -27.59 2.45 1.79
C ASP A 14 -26.70 3.37 2.65
N MET A 15 -27.14 3.74 3.86
CA MET A 15 -26.31 4.51 4.80
C MET A 15 -25.08 3.73 5.27
N ASP A 16 -25.21 2.44 5.58
CA ASP A 16 -24.10 1.59 6.01
C ASP A 16 -23.05 1.43 4.89
N ILE A 17 -23.49 1.31 3.63
CA ILE A 17 -22.59 1.25 2.46
C ILE A 17 -21.87 2.59 2.26
N GLU A 18 -22.58 3.71 2.38
CA GLU A 18 -21.97 5.04 2.23
C GLU A 18 -20.98 5.35 3.37
N GLU A 19 -21.22 4.86 4.58
CA GLU A 19 -20.25 4.94 5.68
C GLU A 19 -19.00 4.12 5.38
N ALA A 20 -19.15 2.84 4.99
CA ALA A 20 -18.04 1.99 4.61
C ALA A 20 -17.20 2.58 3.45
N ARG A 21 -17.84 3.25 2.49
CA ARG A 21 -17.15 3.95 1.39
C ARG A 21 -16.32 5.12 1.89
N ARG A 22 -16.82 5.90 2.85
CA ARG A 22 -16.05 7.00 3.46
C ARG A 22 -14.85 6.48 4.23
N ASP A 23 -14.99 5.34 4.90
CA ASP A 23 -13.86 4.69 5.58
C ASP A 23 -12.78 4.24 4.58
N ILE A 24 -13.19 3.68 3.43
CA ILE A 24 -12.28 3.35 2.33
C ILE A 24 -11.60 4.62 1.79
N ASP A 25 -12.34 5.69 1.55
CA ASP A 25 -11.78 6.95 1.07
C ASP A 25 -10.76 7.53 2.04
N GLN A 26 -11.00 7.39 3.35
CA GLN A 26 -10.06 7.82 4.37
C GLN A 26 -8.81 6.91 4.40
N ALA A 27 -8.99 5.59 4.28
CA ALA A 27 -7.88 4.66 4.17
C ALA A 27 -7.00 4.96 2.93
N ASN A 28 -7.62 5.27 1.79
CA ASN A 28 -6.91 5.64 0.56
C ASN A 28 -6.03 6.88 0.76
N LYS A 29 -6.52 7.91 1.46
CA LYS A 29 -5.72 9.10 1.78
C LYS A 29 -4.51 8.75 2.64
N ASN A 30 -4.69 7.88 3.62
CA ASN A 30 -3.60 7.45 4.49
C ASN A 30 -2.56 6.64 3.70
N ILE A 31 -3.01 5.69 2.86
CA ILE A 31 -2.13 4.90 1.98
C ILE A 31 -1.28 5.82 1.09
N VAL A 32 -1.90 6.84 0.45
CA VAL A 32 -1.15 7.78 -0.40
C VAL A 32 -0.10 8.55 0.39
N SER A 33 -0.42 8.96 1.63
CA SER A 33 0.56 9.63 2.51
C SER A 33 1.72 8.71 2.85
N ASP A 34 1.44 7.48 3.28
CA ASP A 34 2.46 6.52 3.70
C ASP A 34 3.36 6.09 2.52
N VAL A 35 2.77 5.93 1.33
CA VAL A 35 3.53 5.62 0.10
C VAL A 35 4.44 6.78 -0.27
N ARG A 36 3.99 8.02 -0.16
CA ARG A 36 4.83 9.19 -0.41
C ARG A 36 6.02 9.22 0.54
N ASP A 37 5.79 9.06 1.84
CA ASP A 37 6.86 9.07 2.85
C ASP A 37 7.88 7.95 2.58
N ARG A 38 7.41 6.78 2.13
CA ARG A 38 8.28 5.70 1.68
C ARG A 38 9.11 6.08 0.44
N MET A 39 8.52 6.76 -0.55
CA MET A 39 9.24 7.18 -1.76
C MET A 39 10.28 8.26 -1.47
N ASP A 40 10.01 9.18 -0.54
CA ASP A 40 11.00 10.17 -0.10
C ASP A 40 12.25 9.47 0.47
N ALA A 41 12.07 8.41 1.29
CA ALA A 41 13.18 7.60 1.79
C ALA A 41 13.92 6.81 0.67
N VAL A 42 13.19 6.33 -0.35
CA VAL A 42 13.80 5.67 -1.52
C VAL A 42 14.69 6.63 -2.29
N LEU A 43 14.28 7.89 -2.46
CA LEU A 43 15.09 8.91 -3.14
C LEU A 43 16.37 9.24 -2.37
N GLU A 44 16.33 9.29 -1.04
CA GLU A 44 17.53 9.44 -0.21
C GLU A 44 18.51 8.27 -0.41
N ILE A 45 17.99 7.04 -0.50
CA ILE A 45 18.79 5.85 -0.80
C ILE A 45 19.37 5.93 -2.22
N ALA A 46 18.59 6.38 -3.21
CA ALA A 46 19.02 6.55 -4.59
C ALA A 46 20.23 7.48 -4.70
N ASP A 47 20.15 8.66 -4.09
CA ASP A 47 21.23 9.66 -4.05
C ASP A 47 22.51 9.07 -3.41
N ARG A 48 22.36 8.27 -2.35
CA ARG A 48 23.49 7.58 -1.74
C ARG A 48 24.10 6.51 -2.65
N LYS A 49 23.27 5.66 -3.26
CA LYS A 49 23.72 4.61 -4.20
C LYS A 49 24.44 5.21 -5.41
N SER A 50 23.97 6.36 -5.90
CA SER A 50 24.64 7.11 -6.98
C SER A 50 26.08 7.51 -6.62
N ARG A 51 26.27 8.04 -5.40
CA ARG A 51 27.58 8.49 -4.91
C ARG A 51 28.55 7.33 -4.65
N GLU A 52 28.00 6.17 -4.30
CA GLU A 52 28.76 4.96 -3.95
C GLU A 52 28.90 4.00 -5.15
N ASP A 53 28.35 4.33 -6.33
CA ASP A 53 28.21 3.45 -7.51
C ASP A 53 27.65 2.06 -7.17
N ALA A 54 26.64 2.04 -6.30
CA ALA A 54 25.97 0.81 -5.87
C ALA A 54 24.82 0.43 -6.81
N GLU A 55 24.48 -0.86 -6.85
CA GLU A 55 23.39 -1.38 -7.67
C GLU A 55 22.00 -0.91 -7.15
N ILE A 56 21.09 -0.60 -8.08
CA ILE A 56 19.71 -0.21 -7.76
C ILE A 56 18.97 -1.36 -7.09
N ARG A 57 19.08 -2.56 -7.66
CA ARG A 57 18.47 -3.79 -7.14
C ARG A 57 19.32 -4.40 -6.03
N ASP A 58 18.65 -4.77 -4.94
CA ASP A 58 19.25 -5.52 -3.84
C ASP A 58 18.30 -6.66 -3.50
N ARG A 59 18.55 -7.83 -4.10
CA ARG A 59 17.62 -8.98 -4.01
C ARG A 59 17.46 -9.53 -2.60
N GLU A 60 18.52 -9.45 -1.79
CA GLU A 60 18.45 -9.88 -0.39
C GLU A 60 17.54 -8.95 0.39
N ARG A 61 17.74 -7.63 0.25
CA ARG A 61 16.88 -6.63 0.89
C ARG A 61 15.44 -6.68 0.40
N GLU A 62 15.23 -6.92 -0.89
CA GLU A 62 13.89 -7.06 -1.49
C GLU A 62 13.14 -8.26 -0.90
N GLU A 63 13.81 -9.40 -0.72
CA GLU A 63 13.21 -10.60 -0.10
C GLU A 63 12.90 -10.37 1.39
N GLU A 64 13.77 -9.68 2.13
CA GLU A 64 13.48 -9.28 3.51
C GLU A 64 12.21 -8.42 3.60
N VAL A 65 12.05 -7.44 2.71
CA VAL A 65 10.86 -6.58 2.69
C VAL A 65 9.60 -7.38 2.37
N LYS A 66 9.68 -8.37 1.46
CA LYS A 66 8.57 -9.27 1.17
C LYS A 66 8.15 -10.07 2.41
N GLN A 67 9.11 -10.64 3.14
CA GLN A 67 8.82 -11.37 4.37
C GLN A 67 8.21 -10.45 5.45
N GLN A 68 8.70 -9.21 5.57
CA GLN A 68 8.14 -8.24 6.52
C GLN A 68 6.65 -7.97 6.26
N PHE A 69 6.25 -7.82 5.00
CA PHE A 69 4.83 -7.64 4.67
C PHE A 69 4.00 -8.90 4.87
N GLU A 70 4.57 -10.07 4.58
CA GLU A 70 3.95 -11.37 4.84
C GLU A 70 3.59 -11.50 6.34
N ASP A 71 4.57 -11.24 7.22
CA ASP A 71 4.40 -11.29 8.68
C ASP A 71 3.38 -10.24 9.18
N LEU A 72 3.41 -9.03 8.60
CA LEU A 72 2.46 -7.97 8.95
C LEU A 72 1.03 -8.36 8.57
N TYR A 73 0.82 -8.94 7.39
CA TYR A 73 -0.50 -9.42 6.97
C TYR A 73 -0.99 -10.56 7.85
N GLU A 74 -0.13 -11.54 8.14
CA GLU A 74 -0.46 -12.64 9.03
C GLU A 74 -0.87 -12.14 10.43
N SER A 75 -0.14 -11.16 10.99
CA SER A 75 -0.45 -10.56 12.29
C SER A 75 -1.83 -9.88 12.35
N LYS A 76 -2.34 -9.45 11.19
CA LYS A 76 -3.67 -8.85 11.02
C LYS A 76 -4.74 -9.86 10.61
N LYS A 77 -4.40 -11.16 10.59
CA LYS A 77 -5.26 -12.25 10.11
C LYS A 77 -5.68 -12.08 8.65
N LEU A 78 -4.82 -11.47 7.84
CA LEU A 78 -4.97 -11.36 6.39
C LEU A 78 -4.13 -12.45 5.71
N PRO A 79 -4.44 -12.81 4.45
CA PRO A 79 -3.68 -13.82 3.73
C PRO A 79 -2.22 -13.36 3.49
N PRO A 80 -1.20 -14.10 3.96
CA PRO A 80 0.20 -13.66 3.91
C PRO A 80 0.71 -13.40 2.48
N GLU A 81 0.23 -14.17 1.50
CA GLU A 81 0.57 -14.00 0.09
C GLU A 81 0.17 -12.63 -0.47
N ARG A 82 -0.90 -12.03 0.08
CA ARG A 82 -1.32 -10.67 -0.31
C ARG A 82 -0.39 -9.59 0.25
N GLY A 83 0.26 -9.85 1.39
CA GLY A 83 1.32 -9.00 1.91
C GLY A 83 2.52 -9.02 0.96
N ARG A 84 2.91 -10.22 0.52
CA ARG A 84 4.00 -10.40 -0.43
C ARG A 84 3.76 -9.68 -1.77
N GLU A 85 2.55 -9.81 -2.34
CA GLU A 85 2.15 -9.07 -3.55
C GLU A 85 2.22 -7.55 -3.38
N MET A 86 1.80 -7.04 -2.21
CA MET A 86 1.89 -5.60 -1.91
C MET A 86 3.35 -5.14 -1.81
N ALA A 87 4.22 -5.93 -1.14
CA ALA A 87 5.64 -5.63 -1.08
C ALA A 87 6.27 -5.58 -2.47
N GLU A 88 5.94 -6.54 -3.35
CA GLU A 88 6.40 -6.56 -4.74
C GLU A 88 6.02 -5.28 -5.49
N LEU A 89 4.75 -4.86 -5.41
CA LEU A 89 4.32 -3.61 -6.03
C LEU A 89 5.14 -2.39 -5.55
N LEU A 90 5.37 -2.29 -4.25
CA LEU A 90 6.11 -1.17 -3.65
C LEU A 90 7.61 -1.22 -3.96
N ILE A 91 8.18 -2.41 -4.14
CA ILE A 91 9.57 -2.61 -4.56
C ILE A 91 9.74 -2.17 -6.01
N GLU A 92 8.88 -2.65 -6.91
CA GLU A 92 8.95 -2.28 -8.33
C GLU A 92 8.78 -0.77 -8.51
N THR A 93 7.81 -0.17 -7.82
CA THR A 93 7.63 1.29 -7.84
C THR A 93 8.88 2.03 -7.35
N ALA A 94 9.56 1.53 -6.32
CA ALA A 94 10.78 2.15 -5.80
C ALA A 94 11.97 1.99 -6.75
N VAL A 95 12.01 0.92 -7.54
CA VAL A 95 13.05 0.72 -8.56
C VAL A 95 12.81 1.66 -9.74
N ASP A 96 11.59 1.73 -10.25
CA ASP A 96 11.22 2.63 -11.35
C ASP A 96 11.61 4.09 -11.01
N VAL A 97 11.31 4.54 -9.79
CA VAL A 97 11.68 5.88 -9.30
C VAL A 97 13.21 6.06 -9.22
N GLN A 98 13.95 5.04 -8.79
CA GLN A 98 15.41 5.10 -8.74
C GLN A 98 16.03 5.15 -10.13
N GLU A 99 15.54 4.35 -11.07
CA GLU A 99 15.96 4.33 -12.48
C GLU A 99 15.71 5.69 -13.14
N GLU A 100 14.52 6.29 -12.93
CA GLU A 100 14.17 7.62 -13.45
C GLU A 100 15.10 8.72 -12.92
N VAL A 101 15.45 8.69 -11.63
CA VAL A 101 16.28 9.74 -11.01
C VAL A 101 17.76 9.56 -11.30
N LEU A 102 18.22 8.33 -11.51
CA LEU A 102 19.62 8.02 -11.79
C LEU A 102 19.96 7.98 -13.28
N ASP A 103 18.97 8.10 -14.17
CA ASP A 103 19.10 7.96 -15.63
C ASP A 103 19.78 6.63 -16.01
N ARG A 104 19.36 5.55 -15.33
CA ARG A 104 19.94 4.20 -15.41
C ARG A 104 18.87 3.14 -15.58
#